data_AF-A0A1E5CZQ4-F1
#
_entry.id   AF-A0A1E5CZQ4-F1
#
_cell.length_a   1.000
_cell.length_b   1.000
_cell.length_c   1.000
_cell.angle_alpha   90.00
_cell.angle_beta   90.00
_cell.angle_gamma   90.00
#
_symmetry.space_group_name_H-M   'P 1'
#
loop_
_entity.id
_entity.type
_entity.pdbx_description
1 polymer ?
#
loop_
_entity_poly.entity_id
_entity_poly.type
_entity_poly.pdbx_seq_one_letter_code
_entity_poly.pdbx_strand_id
1 'polypeptide(L)'
;MIVFADFSRKEQPLNRPARRRRWNNILILSVVAFMAVLNLPSVIKTYLVEEPISRYPYLLDPNSDVQALHFNQWSLEQNQGRWRSSLPTEVAPKVLVERWRELVGTNVDSDTYNGLKPLLNNPKTVEVWYEDQEEPQRITYYQAPQFWLLKNWQGEWIAISVEKDFLFPMEASE
;
A
#
# COMPACT_ATOMS: atom_id res chain seq x y z
N MET A 1 12.69 46.73 -93.21
CA MET A 1 13.50 45.50 -93.13
C MET A 1 13.30 44.90 -91.75
N ILE A 2 12.62 43.74 -91.68
CA ILE A 2 12.79 42.59 -90.74
C ILE A 2 12.68 42.92 -89.22
N VAL A 3 11.60 42.60 -88.48
CA VAL A 3 11.05 41.29 -88.03
C VAL A 3 11.73 40.71 -86.76
N PHE A 4 10.98 40.80 -85.66
CA PHE A 4 10.71 39.83 -84.57
C PHE A 4 11.77 39.39 -83.52
N ALA A 5 11.18 39.09 -82.36
CA ALA A 5 11.54 38.10 -81.33
C ALA A 5 12.46 38.57 -80.20
N ASP A 6 12.35 38.14 -78.95
CA ASP A 6 11.35 37.45 -78.12
C ASP A 6 12.06 37.28 -76.75
N PHE A 7 11.34 36.89 -75.71
CA PHE A 7 11.87 36.17 -74.53
C PHE A 7 12.92 36.87 -73.63
N SER A 8 12.49 37.25 -72.43
CA SER A 8 12.62 36.36 -71.25
C SER A 8 12.88 37.12 -69.96
N ARG A 9 11.95 36.91 -69.04
CA ARG A 9 11.96 37.23 -67.61
C ARG A 9 13.26 36.80 -66.92
N LYS A 10 13.84 37.70 -66.10
CA LYS A 10 14.59 37.30 -64.90
C LYS A 10 14.05 38.04 -63.69
N GLU A 11 13.04 37.43 -63.08
CA GLU A 11 12.73 37.70 -61.68
C GLU A 11 13.91 37.20 -60.84
N GLN A 12 14.48 38.09 -60.01
CA GLN A 12 15.45 37.69 -59.00
C GLN A 12 14.73 36.82 -57.96
N PRO A 13 15.28 35.66 -57.55
CA PRO A 13 14.62 34.84 -56.55
C PRO A 13 14.63 35.56 -55.20
N LEU A 14 13.44 35.79 -54.65
CA LEU A 14 13.24 36.14 -53.25
C LEU A 14 13.91 35.05 -52.39
N ASN A 15 15.04 35.38 -51.77
CA ASN A 15 15.72 34.52 -50.81
C ASN A 15 14.79 34.35 -49.59
N ARG A 16 13.94 33.32 -49.60
CA ARG A 16 13.01 33.02 -48.51
C ARG A 16 13.82 32.50 -47.32
N PRO A 17 13.81 33.15 -46.14
CA PRO A 17 14.50 32.64 -44.96
C PRO A 17 13.65 31.53 -44.31
N ALA A 18 13.45 30.41 -45.01
CA ALA A 18 12.68 29.27 -44.49
C ALA A 18 13.46 28.48 -43.42
N ARG A 19 14.78 28.71 -43.29
CA ARG A 19 15.65 28.00 -42.34
C ARG A 19 15.51 28.52 -40.90
N ARG A 20 15.21 29.81 -40.70
CA ARG A 20 15.13 30.42 -39.34
C ARG A 20 13.95 29.93 -38.50
N ARG A 21 12.80 29.61 -39.12
CA ARG A 21 11.62 29.09 -38.40
C ARG A 21 11.84 27.71 -37.78
N ARG A 22 12.60 26.82 -38.45
CA ARG A 22 12.89 25.48 -37.92
C ARG A 22 13.82 25.53 -36.69
N TRP A 23 14.79 26.45 -36.69
CA TRP A 23 15.69 26.65 -35.55
C TRP A 23 14.98 27.21 -34.32
N ASN A 24 13.99 28.09 -34.51
CA ASN A 24 13.18 28.58 -33.39
C ASN A 24 12.37 27.47 -32.74
N ASN A 25 11.78 26.57 -33.53
CA ASN A 25 11.05 25.42 -32.99
C ASN A 25 11.97 24.46 -32.24
N ILE A 26 13.20 24.25 -32.72
CA ILE A 26 14.19 23.41 -32.03
C ILE A 26 14.63 24.06 -30.71
N LEU A 27 14.88 25.38 -30.70
CA LEU A 27 15.22 26.11 -29.47
C LEU A 27 14.10 26.07 -28.44
N ILE A 28 12.85 26.26 -28.87
CA ILE A 28 11.67 26.16 -27.98
C ILE A 28 11.55 24.71 -27.46
N LEU A 29 11.70 23.71 -28.31
CA LEU A 29 11.65 22.30 -27.91
C LEU A 29 12.74 21.97 -26.88
N SER A 30 13.97 22.44 -27.08
CA SER A 30 15.08 22.24 -26.15
C SER A 30 14.86 22.94 -24.81
N VAL A 31 14.32 24.16 -24.80
CA VAL A 31 14.00 24.89 -23.56
C VAL A 31 12.85 24.21 -22.80
N VAL A 32 11.81 23.76 -23.50
CA VAL A 32 10.69 23.02 -22.90
C VAL A 32 11.15 21.68 -22.34
N ALA A 33 11.97 20.92 -23.10
CA ALA A 33 12.54 19.66 -22.63
C ALA A 33 13.46 19.87 -21.42
N PHE A 34 14.27 20.92 -21.42
CA PHE A 34 15.13 21.27 -20.29
C PHE A 34 14.32 21.70 -19.05
N MET A 35 13.27 22.50 -19.23
CA MET A 35 12.32 22.84 -18.16
C MET A 35 11.59 21.60 -17.63
N ALA A 36 11.25 20.63 -18.49
CA ALA A 36 10.60 19.39 -18.08
C ALA A 36 11.54 18.48 -17.28
N VAL A 37 12.82 18.38 -17.68
CA VAL A 37 13.84 17.61 -16.95
C VAL A 37 14.16 18.25 -15.59
N LEU A 38 14.23 19.59 -15.51
CA LEU A 38 14.45 20.31 -14.25
C LEU A 38 13.21 20.35 -13.34
N ASN A 39 12.00 20.39 -13.92
CA ASN A 39 10.72 20.26 -13.21
C ASN A 39 10.22 18.80 -13.15
N LEU A 40 11.14 17.84 -13.20
CA LEU A 40 10.87 16.45 -12.83
C LEU A 40 11.21 16.15 -11.34
N PRO A 41 11.06 17.05 -10.34
CA PRO A 41 11.35 16.69 -8.98
C PRO A 41 10.24 15.78 -8.44
N SER A 42 10.66 14.59 -8.01
CA SER A 42 10.06 13.77 -6.94
C SER A 42 8.91 12.79 -7.24
N VAL A 43 8.20 12.84 -8.36
CA VAL A 43 7.02 11.94 -8.55
C VAL A 43 7.38 10.45 -8.65
N ILE A 44 8.62 10.12 -9.04
CA ILE A 44 9.10 8.72 -9.03
C ILE A 44 9.55 8.28 -7.63
N LYS A 45 9.94 9.22 -6.75
CA LYS A 45 10.43 8.88 -5.40
C LYS A 45 9.31 8.55 -4.41
N THR A 46 8.06 8.92 -4.68
CA THR A 46 6.92 8.60 -3.81
C THR A 46 6.39 7.17 -3.99
N TYR A 47 6.76 6.47 -5.07
CA TYR A 47 6.37 5.07 -5.29
C TYR A 47 7.52 4.06 -5.10
N LEU A 48 8.73 4.56 -4.87
CA LEU A 48 9.94 3.79 -4.55
C LEU A 48 10.44 4.10 -3.13
N VAL A 49 9.53 4.44 -2.22
CA VAL A 49 9.80 4.26 -0.81
C VAL A 49 9.66 2.77 -0.59
N GLU A 50 10.78 2.05 -0.55
CA GLU A 50 10.81 0.71 0.03
C GLU A 50 10.12 0.83 1.39
N GLU A 51 8.94 0.21 1.52
CA GLU A 51 8.28 0.12 2.81
C GLU A 51 9.31 -0.42 3.78
N PRO A 52 9.52 0.21 4.95
CA PRO A 52 10.52 -0.24 5.89
C PRO A 52 10.22 -1.71 6.19
N ILE A 53 11.04 -2.61 5.63
CA ILE A 53 10.89 -4.05 5.84
C ILE A 53 10.97 -4.23 7.34
N SER A 54 9.83 -4.53 7.96
CA SER A 54 9.76 -4.67 9.41
C SER A 54 10.81 -5.71 9.81
N ARG A 55 11.67 -5.33 10.78
CA ARG A 55 12.64 -6.27 11.37
C ARG A 55 11.93 -7.41 12.11
N TYR A 56 10.64 -7.24 12.40
CA TYR A 56 9.81 -8.16 13.15
C TYR A 56 8.80 -8.84 12.22
N PRO A 57 8.54 -10.15 12.41
CA PRO A 57 7.52 -10.86 11.64
C PRO A 57 6.14 -10.22 11.79
N TYR A 58 5.44 -10.12 10.65
CA TYR A 58 4.05 -9.70 10.60
C TYR A 58 3.13 -10.81 11.11
N LEU A 59 2.01 -10.42 11.71
CA LEU A 59 0.95 -11.35 12.12
C LEU A 59 0.18 -11.89 10.90
N LEU A 60 -0.29 -10.97 10.05
CA LEU A 60 -1.02 -11.27 8.81
C LEU A 60 -0.04 -11.32 7.63
N ASP A 61 -0.44 -11.95 6.54
CA ASP A 61 0.36 -11.90 5.32
C ASP A 61 0.36 -10.47 4.75
N PRO A 62 1.52 -9.78 4.70
CA PRO A 62 1.58 -8.40 4.23
C PRO A 62 1.30 -8.27 2.73
N ASN A 63 1.35 -9.38 1.98
CA ASN A 63 1.13 -9.38 0.53
C ASN A 63 -0.30 -9.73 0.14
N SER A 64 -1.15 -10.06 1.11
CA SER A 64 -2.54 -10.44 0.88
C SER A 64 -3.48 -9.35 1.39
N ASP A 65 -4.53 -9.06 0.61
CA ASP A 65 -5.55 -8.09 1.00
C ASP A 65 -6.64 -8.76 1.83
N VAL A 66 -6.80 -8.28 3.06
CA VAL A 66 -7.78 -8.77 4.02
C VAL A 66 -9.18 -8.30 3.61
N GLN A 67 -10.13 -9.21 3.48
CA GLN A 67 -11.54 -8.93 3.22
C GLN A 67 -12.41 -9.02 4.47
N ALA A 68 -12.05 -9.90 5.40
CA ALA A 68 -12.77 -10.04 6.66
C ALA A 68 -11.90 -10.55 7.80
N LEU A 69 -12.23 -10.11 9.02
CA LEU A 69 -11.74 -10.66 10.28
C LEU A 69 -12.94 -11.14 11.08
N HIS A 70 -13.05 -12.45 11.29
CA HIS A 70 -14.11 -13.05 12.11
C HIS A 70 -13.54 -13.50 13.45
N PHE A 71 -14.08 -12.91 14.51
CA PHE A 71 -13.83 -13.28 15.89
C PHE A 71 -14.99 -14.13 16.41
N ASN A 72 -14.82 -14.76 17.57
CA ASN A 72 -15.86 -15.61 18.17
C ASN A 72 -17.23 -14.93 18.37
N GLN A 73 -17.26 -13.61 18.60
CA GLN A 73 -18.49 -12.87 18.95
C GLN A 73 -18.82 -11.73 17.97
N TRP A 74 -17.89 -11.37 17.08
CA TRP A 74 -18.04 -10.21 16.20
C TRP A 74 -17.15 -10.34 14.98
N SER A 75 -17.37 -9.48 13.98
CA SER A 75 -16.61 -9.48 12.74
C SER A 75 -16.33 -8.07 12.24
N LEU A 76 -15.32 -7.96 11.40
CA LEU A 76 -15.03 -6.83 10.53
C LEU A 76 -15.08 -7.34 9.10
N GLU A 77 -15.95 -6.79 8.27
CA GLU A 77 -16.15 -7.26 6.90
C GLU A 77 -16.15 -6.09 5.94
N GLN A 78 -15.50 -6.27 4.80
CA GLN A 78 -15.53 -5.31 3.71
C GLN A 78 -16.75 -5.59 2.83
N ASN A 79 -17.71 -4.66 2.81
CA ASN A 79 -18.91 -4.75 1.99
C ASN A 79 -19.02 -3.51 1.10
N GLN A 80 -19.06 -3.71 -0.22
CA GLN A 80 -19.12 -2.64 -1.22
C GLN A 80 -18.03 -1.56 -1.02
N GLY A 81 -16.81 -2.00 -0.71
CA GLY A 81 -15.66 -1.11 -0.50
C GLY A 81 -15.66 -0.36 0.84
N ARG A 82 -16.58 -0.67 1.76
CA ARG A 82 -16.62 -0.10 3.11
C ARG A 82 -16.52 -1.18 4.17
N TRP A 83 -15.60 -1.00 5.11
CA TRP A 83 -15.51 -1.82 6.32
C TRP A 83 -16.69 -1.58 7.25
N ARG A 84 -17.30 -2.67 7.72
CA ARG A 84 -18.38 -2.67 8.71
C ARG A 84 -18.01 -3.61 9.85
N SER A 85 -18.41 -3.26 11.05
CA SER A 85 -18.35 -4.17 12.20
C SER A 85 -19.75 -4.70 12.50
N SER A 86 -19.83 -5.95 12.94
CA SER A 86 -21.09 -6.51 13.45
C SER A 86 -21.43 -6.03 14.87
N LEU A 87 -20.48 -5.42 15.58
CA LEU A 87 -20.71 -4.74 16.86
C LEU A 87 -20.67 -3.22 16.70
N PRO A 88 -21.38 -2.46 17.56
CA PRO A 88 -21.15 -1.03 17.72
C PRO A 88 -19.70 -0.78 18.18
N THR A 89 -19.02 0.17 17.54
CA THR A 89 -17.62 0.47 17.82
C THR A 89 -17.43 1.99 17.84
N GLU A 90 -16.69 2.49 18.82
CA GLU A 90 -16.29 3.92 18.83
C GLU A 90 -15.22 4.22 17.78
N VAL A 91 -14.35 3.24 17.52
CA VAL A 91 -13.30 3.29 16.51
C VAL A 91 -13.86 2.82 15.18
N ALA A 92 -13.59 3.56 14.10
CA ALA A 92 -14.03 3.17 12.77
C ALA A 92 -13.55 1.74 12.40
N PRO A 93 -14.42 0.85 11.87
CA PRO A 93 -14.06 -0.53 11.54
C PRO A 93 -12.80 -0.66 10.67
N LYS A 94 -12.62 0.26 9.72
CA LYS A 94 -11.41 0.31 8.89
C LYS A 94 -10.14 0.47 9.72
N VAL A 95 -10.15 1.36 10.72
CA VAL A 95 -8.98 1.60 11.57
C VAL A 95 -8.64 0.35 12.37
N LEU A 96 -9.63 -0.38 12.87
CA LEU A 96 -9.39 -1.65 13.55
C LEU A 96 -8.72 -2.67 12.63
N VAL A 97 -9.16 -2.80 11.37
CA VAL A 97 -8.52 -3.70 10.41
C VAL A 97 -7.07 -3.31 10.13
N GLU A 98 -6.80 -2.02 9.88
CA GLU A 98 -5.42 -1.57 9.63
C GLU A 98 -4.52 -1.85 10.83
N ARG A 99 -5.01 -1.63 12.05
CA ARG A 99 -4.27 -1.99 13.27
C ARG A 99 -3.89 -3.46 13.31
N TRP A 100 -4.77 -4.36 12.88
CA TRP A 100 -4.49 -5.80 12.78
C TRP A 100 -3.47 -6.13 11.67
N ARG A 101 -3.52 -5.44 10.53
CA ARG A 101 -2.56 -5.61 9.42
C ARG A 101 -1.16 -5.14 9.77
N GLU A 102 -1.06 -4.04 10.54
CA GLU A 102 0.20 -3.44 10.97
C GLU A 102 0.87 -4.19 12.13
N LEU A 103 0.24 -5.25 12.65
CA LEU A 103 0.78 -6.01 13.77
C LEU A 103 2.06 -6.74 13.38
N VAL A 104 3.12 -6.37 14.08
CA VAL A 104 4.42 -7.03 14.06
C VAL A 104 4.80 -7.43 15.47
N GLY A 105 5.48 -8.56 15.62
CA GLY A 105 5.80 -9.13 16.93
C GLY A 105 7.21 -9.68 17.02
N THR A 106 7.67 -9.90 18.25
CA THR A 106 8.95 -10.59 18.46
C THR A 106 8.74 -12.09 18.31
N ASN A 107 9.57 -12.75 17.49
CA ASN A 107 9.52 -14.21 17.34
C ASN A 107 9.78 -14.89 18.69
N VAL A 108 8.98 -15.91 19.00
CA VAL A 108 9.06 -16.69 20.23
C VAL A 108 9.52 -18.10 19.87
N ASP A 109 10.74 -18.45 20.28
CA ASP A 109 11.30 -19.77 20.06
C ASP A 109 10.61 -20.85 20.90
N SER A 110 10.91 -22.11 20.58
CA SER A 110 10.32 -23.28 21.23
C SER A 110 10.57 -23.32 22.74
N ASP A 111 11.75 -22.92 23.20
CA ASP A 111 12.11 -22.96 24.61
C ASP A 111 11.31 -21.92 25.41
N THR A 112 11.21 -20.71 24.86
CA THR A 112 10.39 -19.63 25.42
C THR A 112 8.91 -20.00 25.39
N TYR A 113 8.41 -20.56 24.29
CA TYR A 113 7.03 -21.04 24.19
C TYR A 113 6.72 -22.11 25.25
N ASN A 114 7.63 -23.07 25.46
CA ASN A 114 7.46 -24.11 26.48
C ASN A 114 7.40 -23.53 27.89
N GLY A 115 8.21 -22.49 28.18
CA GLY A 115 8.15 -21.75 29.43
C GLY A 115 6.85 -20.98 29.63
N LEU A 116 6.25 -20.47 28.55
CA LEU A 116 4.98 -19.73 28.58
C LEU A 116 3.75 -20.64 28.68
N LYS A 117 3.83 -21.88 28.16
CA LYS A 117 2.70 -22.83 28.05
C LYS A 117 1.81 -22.94 29.30
N PRO A 118 2.32 -22.95 30.55
CA PRO A 118 1.48 -22.99 31.75
C PRO A 118 0.57 -21.75 31.94
N LEU A 119 0.96 -20.62 31.35
CA LEU A 119 0.22 -19.35 31.39
C LEU A 119 -0.77 -19.20 30.23
N LEU A 120 -0.63 -20.02 29.17
CA LEU A 120 -1.44 -19.97 27.95
C LEU A 120 -2.78 -20.66 28.13
N ASN A 121 -3.66 -20.03 28.91
CA ASN A 121 -5.02 -20.49 29.14
C ASN A 121 -5.99 -19.82 28.16
N ASN A 122 -7.09 -20.49 27.82
CA ASN A 122 -8.18 -19.96 26.98
C ASN A 122 -7.73 -19.49 25.58
N PRO A 123 -7.30 -20.40 24.70
CA PRO A 123 -6.99 -20.04 23.31
C PRO A 123 -8.23 -19.44 22.64
N LYS A 124 -8.02 -18.36 21.92
CA LYS A 124 -9.02 -17.77 21.04
C LYS A 124 -8.55 -17.83 19.60
N THR A 125 -9.49 -17.76 18.67
CA THR A 125 -9.20 -17.81 17.24
C THR A 125 -9.78 -16.58 16.58
N VAL A 126 -9.06 -16.04 15.60
CA VAL A 126 -9.61 -15.13 14.59
C VAL A 126 -9.40 -15.76 13.22
N GLU A 127 -10.43 -15.72 12.40
CA GLU A 127 -10.38 -16.17 11.01
C GLU A 127 -10.19 -14.95 10.12
N VAL A 128 -9.12 -14.96 9.33
CA VAL A 128 -8.75 -13.88 8.42
C VAL A 128 -9.02 -14.36 7.01
N TRP A 129 -9.97 -13.71 6.34
CA TRP A 129 -10.30 -13.98 4.95
C TRP A 129 -9.56 -13.00 4.06
N TYR A 130 -8.94 -13.53 3.02
CA TYR A 130 -8.22 -12.75 2.01
C TYR A 130 -8.95 -12.80 0.67
N GLU A 131 -8.69 -11.83 -0.20
CA GLU A 131 -9.37 -11.75 -1.50
C GLU A 131 -9.08 -12.93 -2.42
N ASP A 132 -7.83 -13.37 -2.46
CA ASP A 132 -7.36 -14.41 -3.38
C ASP A 132 -7.27 -15.81 -2.73
N GLN A 133 -7.94 -16.04 -1.59
CA GLN A 133 -7.88 -17.31 -0.85
C GLN A 133 -9.27 -17.88 -0.56
N GLU A 134 -9.47 -19.17 -0.86
CA GLU A 134 -10.74 -19.87 -0.60
C GLU A 134 -10.95 -20.22 0.88
N GLU A 135 -9.86 -20.45 1.62
CA GLU A 135 -9.90 -20.78 3.04
C GLU A 135 -9.37 -19.63 3.89
N PRO A 136 -9.98 -19.36 5.06
CA PRO A 136 -9.46 -18.34 5.95
C PRO A 136 -8.19 -18.81 6.65
N GLN A 137 -7.26 -17.88 6.85
CA GLN A 137 -6.17 -18.09 7.78
C GLN A 137 -6.71 -18.05 9.22
N ARG A 138 -6.51 -19.14 9.96
CA ARG A 138 -6.88 -19.24 11.38
C ARG A 138 -5.70 -18.83 12.26
N ILE A 139 -5.83 -17.72 12.96
CA ILE A 139 -4.83 -17.23 13.93
C ILE A 139 -5.31 -17.60 15.32
N THR A 140 -4.54 -18.45 16.00
CA THR A 140 -4.71 -18.70 17.44
C THR A 140 -3.99 -17.62 18.22
N TYR A 141 -4.64 -17.05 19.23
CA TYR A 141 -4.03 -16.12 20.14
C TYR A 141 -4.34 -16.42 21.61
N TYR A 142 -3.39 -16.06 22.47
CA TYR A 142 -3.49 -16.12 23.92
C TYR A 142 -3.26 -14.73 24.50
N GLN A 143 -4.04 -14.40 25.52
CA GLN A 143 -3.89 -13.15 26.26
C GLN A 143 -3.07 -13.39 27.52
N ALA A 144 -1.88 -12.81 27.59
CA ALA A 144 -1.10 -12.71 28.83
C ALA A 144 -1.30 -11.31 29.46
N PRO A 145 -0.91 -11.10 30.74
CA PRO A 145 -1.11 -9.81 31.40
C PRO A 145 -0.41 -8.62 30.73
N GLN A 146 0.72 -8.85 30.05
CA GLN A 146 1.57 -7.80 29.49
C GLN A 146 1.68 -7.86 27.96
N PHE A 147 1.28 -8.97 27.34
CA PHE A 147 1.45 -9.19 25.91
C PHE A 147 0.42 -10.19 25.38
N TRP A 148 0.31 -10.23 24.06
CA TRP A 148 -0.45 -11.22 23.32
C TRP A 148 0.54 -12.19 22.69
N LEU A 149 0.25 -13.49 22.77
CA LEU A 149 0.99 -14.51 22.04
C LEU A 149 0.11 -14.99 20.89
N LEU A 150 0.54 -14.78 19.65
CA LEU A 150 -0.23 -15.12 18.46
C LEU A 150 0.59 -16.00 17.53
N LYS A 151 -0.10 -16.89 16.81
CA LYS A 151 0.50 -17.64 15.72
C LYS A 151 0.30 -16.89 14.41
N ASN A 152 1.38 -16.46 13.76
CA ASN A 152 1.31 -15.70 12.53
C ASN A 152 0.96 -16.56 11.31
N TRP A 153 0.85 -15.91 10.14
CA TRP A 153 0.56 -16.54 8.85
C TRP A 153 1.61 -17.57 8.39
N GLN A 154 2.85 -17.45 8.87
CA GLN A 154 3.94 -18.40 8.59
C GLN A 154 3.96 -19.58 9.58
N GLY A 155 3.04 -19.59 10.56
CA GLY A 155 2.97 -20.62 11.59
C GLY A 155 3.94 -20.43 12.75
N GLU A 156 4.57 -19.27 12.86
CA GLU A 156 5.49 -18.89 13.95
C GLU A 156 4.73 -18.25 15.11
N TRP A 157 5.19 -18.48 16.33
CA TRP A 157 4.68 -17.77 17.50
C TRP A 157 5.36 -16.41 17.61
N ILE A 158 4.56 -15.36 17.77
CA ILE A 158 5.02 -13.99 17.96
C ILE A 158 4.38 -13.36 19.19
N ALA A 159 5.18 -12.63 19.96
CA ALA A 159 4.74 -11.85 21.09
C ALA A 159 4.51 -10.39 20.67
N ILE A 160 3.32 -9.86 20.97
CA ILE A 160 2.90 -8.50 20.63
C ILE A 160 2.50 -7.76 21.91
N SER A 161 3.07 -6.59 22.14
CA SER A 161 2.78 -5.76 23.32
C SER A 161 1.91 -4.57 22.92
N VAL A 162 0.61 -4.81 22.77
CA VAL A 162 -0.39 -3.78 22.51
C VAL A 162 -1.52 -3.88 23.54
N GLU A 163 -2.16 -2.76 23.83
CA GLU A 163 -3.31 -2.72 24.71
C GLU A 163 -4.50 -3.48 24.08
N LYS A 164 -5.38 -4.00 24.92
CA LYS A 164 -6.57 -4.74 24.46
C LYS A 164 -7.42 -3.88 23.53
N ASP A 165 -7.62 -2.62 23.89
CA ASP A 165 -8.50 -1.69 23.19
C ASP A 165 -7.87 -1.15 21.89
N PHE A 166 -6.59 -1.49 21.67
CA PHE A 166 -5.96 -1.31 20.36
C PHE A 166 -6.52 -2.33 19.36
N LEU A 167 -6.64 -3.60 19.76
CA LEU A 167 -7.03 -4.73 18.90
C LEU A 167 -8.53 -4.95 18.82
N PHE A 168 -9.24 -4.72 19.92
CA PHE A 168 -10.65 -5.01 20.06
C PHE A 168 -11.42 -3.72 20.24
N PRO A 169 -12.66 -3.64 19.71
CA PRO A 169 -13.52 -2.52 20.03
C PRO A 169 -13.77 -2.48 21.53
N MET A 170 -13.72 -1.29 22.11
CA MET A 170 -14.31 -1.07 23.43
C MET A 170 -15.80 -1.36 23.30
N GLU A 171 -16.36 -2.14 24.23
CA GLU A 171 -17.81 -2.26 24.30
C GLU A 171 -18.35 -0.86 24.56
N ALA A 172 -19.15 -0.34 23.63
CA ALA A 172 -19.83 0.94 23.85
C ALA A 172 -20.70 0.77 25.09
N SER A 173 -20.35 1.44 26.17
CA SER A 173 -21.18 1.48 27.38
C SER A 173 -22.51 2.14 27.00
N GLU A 174 -23.62 1.42 27.14
CA GLU A 174 -24.98 1.97 27.07
C GLU A 174 -25.24 3.02 28.16
#